data_AF-A0A257H2V5-F1
#
_entry.id   AF-A0A257H2V5-F1
#
_cell.length_a   1.000
_cell.length_b   1.000
_cell.length_c   1.000
_cell.angle_alpha   90.00
_cell.angle_beta   90.00
_cell.angle_gamma   90.00
#
_symmetry.space_group_name_H-M   'P 1'
#
loop_
_entity.id
_entity.type
_entity.pdbx_description
1 polymer ?
#
loop_
_entity_poly.entity_id
_entity_poly.type
_entity_poly.pdbx_seq_one_letter_code
_entity_poly.pdbx_strand_id
1 'polypeptide(L)'
;MAVNNQERLVIQALGIALFDCALGATFLADLSVAYEANGRNFAQLARTLSDTVVFKGRFPVTQTASEFANTLLSTYQLQNNTIAIDFVTAKFNAGVNKGQIAYDVAVAIASTTDALFAKAQAILTNKTTVADYFSVIKGVAATDLATLQQVVANITETTASVDAAKTAIDGPSAITVDASANLVTPSFTFTGGSGNDTLILSAGSLGALASGGQLRAGEGTLDKLTTADTTANFTNDFFAKLNATTGFEILGLAGKGPVTLDASKLTSLKHFSIESDQIYFIEGMPVGGKVTLSGSVANYTNDITVYCQFGVDDLGLTLGDAKSNGITVGGSLTIGQRFVDLSSNGTGASANVISKLQNSDDSIYTIRGSNDLTIAATQARVVGSKFDGSAATGRLNITSNTAAFSSGSALGDTIIGGSASDTLKAGLNSTVLTGKGGNDKFDVSIALAGAKAAADPNITSVTDFTKGDIMSFAAKGAETFTRSKVDVTNATSLAAALDLAAAGDGSTNGILQWFQFSGNTYVVEDMSSGKFASTDIAVKLSGLVDLSAAVYNPASHTLAILF
;
A
#
# COMPACT_ATOMS: atom_id res chain seq x y z
N MET A 1 37.41 8.50 5.32
CA MET A 1 36.83 8.74 3.97
C MET A 1 36.25 7.42 3.56
N ALA A 2 34.92 7.30 3.45
CA ALA A 2 34.25 6.02 3.28
C ALA A 2 34.96 5.12 2.24
N VAL A 3 35.11 3.85 2.57
CA VAL A 3 35.70 2.82 1.71
C VAL A 3 34.95 2.81 0.38
N ASN A 4 35.68 2.95 -0.73
CA ASN A 4 35.07 2.99 -2.06
C ASN A 4 34.71 1.58 -2.55
N ASN A 5 34.02 1.48 -3.69
CA ASN A 5 33.54 0.18 -4.16
C ASN A 5 34.67 -0.80 -4.48
N GLN A 6 35.77 -0.32 -5.06
CA GLN A 6 36.92 -1.17 -5.39
C GLN A 6 37.60 -1.70 -4.12
N GLU A 7 37.79 -0.84 -3.12
CA GLU A 7 38.38 -1.24 -1.84
C GLU A 7 37.49 -2.25 -1.10
N ARG A 8 36.17 -2.08 -1.15
CA ARG A 8 35.20 -3.02 -0.57
C ARG A 8 35.31 -4.41 -1.19
N LEU A 9 35.41 -4.49 -2.52
CA LEU A 9 35.59 -5.77 -3.23
C LEU A 9 36.91 -6.44 -2.84
N VAL A 10 37.98 -5.67 -2.61
CA VAL A 10 39.25 -6.22 -2.11
C VAL A 10 39.13 -6.73 -0.68
N ILE A 11 38.38 -6.05 0.20
CA ILE A 11 38.10 -6.56 1.56
C ILE A 11 37.35 -7.90 1.51
N GLN A 12 36.38 -8.05 0.61
CA GLN A 12 35.68 -9.33 0.45
C GLN A 12 36.59 -10.42 -0.12
N ALA A 13 37.40 -10.10 -1.13
CA ALA A 13 38.42 -11.03 -1.65
C ALA A 13 39.40 -11.47 -0.54
N LEU A 14 39.73 -10.57 0.39
CA LEU A 14 40.55 -10.89 1.56
C LEU A 14 39.82 -11.84 2.53
N GLY A 15 38.52 -11.64 2.78
CA GLY A 15 37.69 -12.58 3.54
C GLY A 15 37.70 -14.00 2.94
N ILE A 16 37.59 -14.09 1.61
CA ILE A 16 37.69 -15.35 0.88
C ILE A 16 39.09 -15.97 1.02
N ALA A 17 40.15 -15.17 0.88
CA ALA A 17 41.53 -15.67 0.95
C ALA A 17 41.91 -16.18 2.36
N LEU A 18 41.50 -15.47 3.40
CA LEU A 18 41.89 -15.77 4.78
C LEU A 18 40.95 -16.79 5.46
N PHE A 19 39.66 -16.79 5.11
CA PHE A 19 38.64 -17.52 5.84
C PHE A 19 37.74 -18.37 4.96
N ASP A 20 37.81 -18.22 3.64
CA ASP A 20 36.96 -18.89 2.64
C ASP A 20 35.48 -18.67 2.91
N CYS A 21 35.12 -17.41 3.16
CA CYS A 21 33.76 -17.00 3.50
C CYS A 21 33.34 -15.72 2.76
N ALA A 22 32.02 -15.52 2.64
CA ALA A 22 31.45 -14.20 2.36
C ALA A 22 31.35 -13.42 3.66
N LEU A 23 31.90 -12.20 3.73
CA LEU A 23 31.86 -11.39 4.95
C LEU A 23 30.47 -10.78 5.12
N GLY A 24 29.61 -11.25 6.03
CA GLY A 24 28.29 -10.64 6.29
C GLY A 24 28.39 -9.13 6.57
N ALA A 25 27.27 -8.40 6.43
CA ALA A 25 27.23 -6.93 6.49
C ALA A 25 27.92 -6.34 7.73
N THR A 26 27.78 -6.99 8.89
CA THR A 26 28.47 -6.62 10.14
C THR A 26 29.98 -6.71 10.01
N PHE A 27 30.53 -7.86 9.62
CA PHE A 27 31.97 -8.02 9.47
C PHE A 27 32.54 -7.20 8.33
N LEU A 28 31.79 -6.97 7.25
CA LEU A 28 32.22 -6.08 6.18
C LEU A 28 32.38 -4.64 6.69
N ALA A 29 31.47 -4.16 7.54
CA ALA A 29 31.58 -2.86 8.18
C ALA A 29 32.78 -2.79 9.14
N ASP A 30 32.93 -3.78 10.01
CA ASP A 30 34.04 -3.85 10.98
C ASP A 30 35.40 -3.88 10.28
N LEU A 31 35.53 -4.69 9.22
CA LEU A 31 36.77 -4.79 8.44
C LEU A 31 37.04 -3.54 7.60
N SER A 32 36.01 -2.81 7.19
CA SER A 32 36.17 -1.50 6.55
C SER A 32 36.79 -0.48 7.52
N VAL A 33 36.35 -0.46 8.77
CA VAL A 33 36.96 0.38 9.83
C VAL A 33 38.39 -0.08 10.12
N ALA A 34 38.62 -1.39 10.24
CA ALA A 34 39.95 -1.93 10.46
C ALA A 34 40.91 -1.62 9.31
N TYR A 35 40.42 -1.61 8.06
CA TYR A 35 41.20 -1.21 6.89
C TYR A 35 41.67 0.26 6.98
N GLU A 36 40.77 1.18 7.35
CA GLU A 36 41.12 2.58 7.57
C GLU A 36 42.14 2.73 8.71
N ALA A 37 41.95 2.03 9.82
CA ALA A 37 42.86 2.05 10.96
C ALA A 37 44.26 1.51 10.63
N ASN A 38 44.36 0.58 9.67
CA ASN A 38 45.63 0.08 9.13
C ASN A 38 46.21 0.95 8.01
N GLY A 39 45.83 2.24 7.95
CA GLY A 39 46.36 3.19 6.97
C GLY A 39 45.96 2.87 5.53
N ARG A 40 44.79 2.23 5.33
CA ARG A 40 44.31 1.76 4.02
C ARG A 40 45.27 0.78 3.33
N ASN A 41 45.92 -0.08 4.11
CA ASN A 41 46.86 -1.07 3.61
C ASN A 41 46.31 -2.50 3.77
N PHE A 42 45.93 -3.14 2.64
CA PHE A 42 45.36 -4.49 2.65
C PHE A 42 46.33 -5.56 3.15
N ALA A 43 47.61 -5.43 2.82
CA ALA A 43 48.67 -6.31 3.30
C ALA A 43 48.82 -6.23 4.83
N GLN A 44 48.70 -5.03 5.40
CA GLN A 44 48.72 -4.86 6.85
C GLN A 44 47.45 -5.39 7.51
N LEU A 45 46.26 -5.13 6.94
CA LEU A 45 45.01 -5.72 7.41
C LEU A 45 45.07 -7.24 7.43
N ALA A 46 45.60 -7.87 6.37
CA ALA A 46 45.76 -9.32 6.28
C ALA A 46 46.67 -9.87 7.39
N ARG A 47 47.77 -9.17 7.70
CA ARG A 47 48.65 -9.51 8.84
C ARG A 47 47.88 -9.46 10.16
N THR A 48 47.15 -8.37 10.42
CA THR A 48 46.34 -8.24 11.65
C THR A 48 45.30 -9.34 11.78
N LEU A 49 44.61 -9.69 10.69
CA LEU A 49 43.61 -10.77 10.70
C LEU A 49 44.23 -12.15 10.92
N SER A 50 45.50 -12.35 10.55
CA SER A 50 46.21 -13.61 10.81
C SER A 50 46.42 -13.91 12.30
N ASP A 51 46.29 -12.90 13.17
CA ASP A 51 46.42 -13.08 14.61
C ASP A 51 45.15 -13.56 15.30
N THR A 52 44.02 -13.53 14.60
CA THR A 52 42.72 -13.96 15.13
C THR A 52 42.68 -15.46 15.43
N VAL A 53 41.88 -15.84 16.43
CA VAL A 53 41.65 -17.26 16.78
C VAL A 53 41.07 -18.02 15.58
N VAL A 54 40.17 -17.38 14.83
CA VAL A 54 39.54 -17.96 13.64
C VAL A 54 40.58 -18.31 12.57
N PHE A 55 41.51 -17.38 12.28
CA PHE A 55 42.56 -17.64 11.29
C PHE A 55 43.48 -18.78 11.75
N LYS A 56 43.93 -18.74 13.02
CA LYS A 56 44.81 -19.76 13.61
C LYS A 56 44.14 -21.13 13.69
N GLY A 57 42.80 -21.18 13.77
CA GLY A 57 42.02 -22.42 13.66
C GLY A 57 42.09 -23.05 12.27
N ARG A 58 42.00 -22.24 11.20
CA ARG A 58 42.15 -22.71 9.80
C ARG A 58 43.62 -23.00 9.44
N PHE A 59 44.54 -22.19 9.94
CA PHE A 59 45.97 -22.26 9.64
C PHE A 59 46.83 -22.38 10.91
N PRO A 60 46.85 -23.55 11.60
CA PRO A 60 47.66 -23.76 12.79
C PRO A 60 49.12 -23.35 12.63
N VAL A 61 49.71 -22.78 13.68
CA VAL A 61 51.10 -22.30 13.68
C VAL A 61 52.13 -23.42 13.45
N THR A 62 51.74 -24.67 13.69
CA THR A 62 52.57 -25.87 13.54
C THR A 62 52.55 -26.46 12.12
N GLN A 63 51.71 -25.96 11.21
CA GLN A 63 51.65 -26.47 9.84
C GLN A 63 52.97 -26.27 9.10
N THR A 64 53.37 -27.29 8.35
CA THR A 64 54.45 -27.22 7.36
C THR A 64 54.09 -26.31 6.20
N ALA A 65 55.11 -25.91 5.42
CA ALA A 65 54.91 -25.11 4.20
C ALA A 65 53.94 -25.80 3.22
N SER A 66 54.03 -27.13 3.08
CA SER A 66 53.16 -27.90 2.19
C SER A 66 51.71 -27.98 2.69
N GLU A 67 51.49 -28.17 3.99
CA GLU A 67 50.14 -28.19 4.56
C GLU A 67 49.46 -26.82 4.45
N PHE A 68 50.22 -25.74 4.71
CA PHE A 68 49.74 -24.38 4.53
C PHE A 68 49.37 -24.10 3.07
N ALA A 69 50.25 -24.46 2.12
CA ALA A 69 50.00 -24.30 0.70
C ALA A 69 48.75 -25.07 0.24
N ASN A 70 48.63 -26.35 0.60
CA ASN A 70 47.46 -27.17 0.25
C ASN A 70 46.16 -26.58 0.80
N THR A 71 46.17 -26.10 2.05
CA THR A 71 44.97 -25.50 2.67
C THR A 71 44.59 -24.20 1.99
N LEU A 72 45.55 -23.29 1.77
CA LEU A 72 45.30 -21.99 1.15
C LEU A 72 44.86 -22.13 -0.32
N LEU A 73 45.54 -22.97 -1.08
CA LEU A 73 45.27 -23.16 -2.52
C LEU A 73 43.97 -23.92 -2.78
N SER A 74 43.41 -24.59 -1.77
CA SER A 74 42.11 -25.27 -1.90
C SER A 74 40.96 -24.32 -2.17
N THR A 75 41.00 -23.10 -1.62
CA THR A 75 40.04 -22.03 -1.87
C THR A 75 39.87 -21.73 -3.38
N TYR A 76 40.94 -21.96 -4.15
CA TYR A 76 41.06 -21.65 -5.58
C TYR A 76 41.15 -22.88 -6.48
N GLN A 77 41.06 -24.08 -5.91
CA GLN A 77 41.27 -25.37 -6.59
C GLN A 77 42.66 -25.52 -7.24
N LEU A 78 43.71 -25.03 -6.58
CA LEU A 78 45.09 -25.03 -7.08
C LEU A 78 46.04 -26.00 -6.34
N GLN A 79 45.52 -26.95 -5.57
CA GLN A 79 46.33 -27.85 -4.73
C GLN A 79 47.26 -28.79 -5.51
N ASN A 80 47.02 -28.95 -6.82
CA ASN A 80 47.86 -29.77 -7.72
C ASN A 80 48.71 -28.92 -8.67
N ASN A 81 48.64 -27.58 -8.58
CA ASN A 81 49.39 -26.68 -9.44
C ASN A 81 50.77 -26.40 -8.82
N THR A 82 51.82 -26.97 -9.39
CA THR A 82 53.19 -26.85 -8.87
C THR A 82 53.68 -25.41 -8.80
N ILE A 83 53.35 -24.56 -9.79
CA ILE A 83 53.73 -23.14 -9.79
C ILE A 83 53.10 -22.41 -8.59
N ALA A 84 51.83 -22.68 -8.30
CA ALA A 84 51.13 -22.09 -7.16
C ALA A 84 51.70 -22.58 -5.82
N ILE A 85 51.98 -23.88 -5.71
CA ILE A 85 52.58 -24.49 -4.52
C ILE A 85 53.98 -23.89 -4.28
N ASP A 86 54.80 -23.80 -5.32
CA ASP A 86 56.15 -23.22 -5.23
C ASP A 86 56.10 -21.76 -4.82
N PHE A 87 55.16 -20.97 -5.35
CA PHE A 87 54.94 -19.58 -4.96
C PHE A 87 54.63 -19.43 -3.45
N VAL A 88 53.72 -20.26 -2.94
CA VAL A 88 53.31 -20.21 -1.52
C VAL A 88 54.43 -20.72 -0.62
N THR A 89 55.04 -21.86 -0.95
CA THR A 89 56.09 -22.48 -0.14
C THR A 89 57.36 -21.63 -0.11
N ALA A 90 57.74 -20.98 -1.21
CA ALA A 90 58.87 -20.06 -1.25
C ALA A 90 58.67 -18.88 -0.29
N LYS A 91 57.48 -18.26 -0.29
CA LYS A 91 57.17 -17.17 0.64
C LYS A 91 57.11 -17.64 2.10
N PHE A 92 56.55 -18.82 2.33
CA PHE A 92 56.51 -19.43 3.66
C PHE A 92 57.92 -19.66 4.21
N ASN A 93 58.80 -20.27 3.41
CA ASN A 93 60.19 -20.54 3.79
C ASN A 93 61.02 -19.26 3.93
N ALA A 94 60.63 -18.18 3.25
CA ALA A 94 61.19 -16.84 3.45
C ALA A 94 60.68 -16.13 4.72
N GLY A 95 59.83 -16.78 5.53
CA GLY A 95 59.33 -16.23 6.79
C GLY A 95 58.24 -15.16 6.63
N VAL A 96 57.59 -15.07 5.45
CA VAL A 96 56.48 -14.14 5.24
C VAL A 96 55.29 -14.55 6.10
N ASN A 97 54.62 -13.58 6.74
CA ASN A 97 53.42 -13.84 7.55
C ASN A 97 52.33 -14.54 6.71
N LYS A 98 51.68 -15.59 7.26
CA LYS A 98 50.67 -16.39 6.55
C LYS A 98 49.50 -15.56 5.99
N GLY A 99 49.02 -14.54 6.73
CA GLY A 99 47.98 -13.64 6.24
C GLY A 99 48.44 -12.82 5.04
N GLN A 100 49.68 -12.33 5.07
CA GLN A 100 50.29 -11.68 3.90
C GLN A 100 50.37 -12.64 2.71
N ILE A 101 50.77 -13.90 2.92
CA ILE A 101 50.87 -14.88 1.82
C ILE A 101 49.50 -15.11 1.19
N ALA A 102 48.44 -15.25 1.98
CA ALA A 102 47.08 -15.40 1.48
C ALA A 102 46.63 -14.18 0.64
N TYR A 103 46.93 -12.97 1.11
CA TYR A 103 46.69 -11.74 0.32
C TYR A 103 47.48 -11.73 -1.00
N ASP A 104 48.78 -12.05 -0.95
CA ASP A 104 49.64 -12.09 -2.14
C ASP A 104 49.14 -13.10 -3.18
N VAL A 105 48.65 -14.26 -2.75
CA VAL A 105 48.02 -15.27 -3.62
C VAL A 105 46.76 -14.73 -4.28
N ALA A 106 45.86 -14.11 -3.51
CA ALA A 106 44.63 -13.52 -4.06
C ALA A 106 44.94 -12.44 -5.10
N VAL A 107 45.93 -11.57 -4.83
CA VAL A 107 46.39 -10.54 -5.77
C VAL A 107 47.00 -11.15 -7.04
N ALA A 108 47.84 -12.18 -6.90
CA ALA A 108 48.45 -12.86 -8.05
C ALA A 108 47.39 -13.52 -8.95
N ILE A 109 46.41 -14.20 -8.34
CA ILE A 109 45.30 -14.84 -9.07
C ILE A 109 44.41 -13.78 -9.75
N ALA A 110 44.10 -12.67 -9.06
CA ALA A 110 43.26 -11.61 -9.63
C ALA A 110 43.92 -10.87 -10.81
N SER A 111 45.26 -10.79 -10.85
CA SER A 111 46.01 -10.00 -11.84
C SER A 111 46.66 -10.82 -12.95
N THR A 112 46.71 -12.15 -12.83
CA THR A 112 47.34 -13.01 -13.84
C THR A 112 46.62 -12.96 -15.19
N THR A 113 47.40 -13.09 -16.27
CA THR A 113 46.90 -13.26 -17.65
C THR A 113 47.21 -14.65 -18.21
N ASP A 114 47.86 -15.51 -17.41
CA ASP A 114 48.20 -16.86 -17.80
C ASP A 114 46.96 -17.76 -17.77
N ALA A 115 46.68 -18.40 -18.90
CA ALA A 115 45.55 -19.29 -19.08
C ALA A 115 45.52 -20.46 -18.06
N LEU A 116 46.68 -20.86 -17.52
CA LEU A 116 46.78 -21.88 -16.48
C LEU A 116 46.02 -21.52 -15.20
N PHE A 117 45.84 -20.22 -14.92
CA PHE A 117 45.16 -19.71 -13.73
C PHE A 117 43.77 -19.15 -14.02
N ALA A 118 43.27 -19.22 -15.26
CA ALA A 118 41.97 -18.67 -15.65
C ALA A 118 40.82 -19.21 -14.80
N LYS A 119 40.84 -20.51 -14.45
CA LYS A 119 39.83 -21.12 -13.57
C LYS A 119 39.88 -20.55 -12.15
N ALA A 120 41.07 -20.44 -11.56
CA ALA A 120 41.26 -19.89 -10.22
C ALA A 120 40.84 -18.42 -10.16
N GLN A 121 41.15 -17.66 -11.20
CA GLN A 121 40.71 -16.27 -11.36
C GLN A 121 39.18 -16.19 -11.41
N ALA A 122 38.54 -17.00 -12.24
CA ALA A 122 37.07 -17.05 -12.32
C ALA A 122 36.43 -17.44 -10.97
N ILE A 123 36.98 -18.43 -10.26
CA ILE A 123 36.50 -18.84 -8.93
C ILE A 123 36.58 -17.67 -7.94
N LEU A 124 37.72 -16.97 -7.87
CA LEU A 124 37.88 -15.82 -6.98
C LEU A 124 36.88 -14.70 -7.34
N THR A 125 36.77 -14.33 -8.61
CA THR A 125 35.80 -13.33 -9.08
C THR A 125 34.36 -13.71 -8.75
N ASN A 126 33.97 -14.97 -8.96
CA ASN A 126 32.64 -15.47 -8.68
C ASN A 126 32.34 -15.47 -7.17
N LYS A 127 33.27 -15.93 -6.33
CA LYS A 127 33.13 -15.88 -4.87
C LYS A 127 32.99 -14.44 -4.37
N THR A 128 33.78 -13.50 -4.88
CA THR A 128 33.68 -12.08 -4.52
C THR A 128 32.34 -11.49 -4.98
N THR A 129 31.85 -11.87 -6.16
CA THR A 129 30.53 -11.42 -6.65
C THR A 129 29.38 -11.90 -5.76
N VAL A 130 29.44 -13.16 -5.31
CA VAL A 130 28.44 -13.72 -4.39
C VAL A 130 28.54 -13.09 -3.00
N ALA A 131 29.76 -12.84 -2.51
CA ALA A 131 29.97 -12.13 -1.24
C ALA A 131 29.40 -10.71 -1.29
N ASP A 132 29.54 -9.99 -2.42
CA ASP A 132 29.02 -8.63 -2.55
C ASP A 132 27.50 -8.62 -2.58
N TYR A 133 26.91 -9.60 -3.27
CA TYR A 133 25.47 -9.82 -3.26
C TYR A 133 24.95 -10.10 -1.85
N PHE A 134 25.56 -11.05 -1.13
CA PHE A 134 25.17 -11.43 0.23
C PHE A 134 25.23 -10.25 1.21
N SER A 135 26.31 -9.48 1.17
CA SER A 135 26.65 -8.54 2.25
C SER A 135 26.21 -7.11 1.99
N VAL A 136 26.19 -6.69 0.71
CA VAL A 136 25.88 -5.31 0.32
C VAL A 136 24.49 -5.24 -0.26
N ILE A 137 24.20 -6.07 -1.27
CA ILE A 137 22.91 -6.02 -1.96
C ILE A 137 21.79 -6.53 -1.05
N LYS A 138 22.00 -7.68 -0.40
CA LYS A 138 21.04 -8.27 0.53
C LYS A 138 21.21 -7.78 1.97
N GLY A 139 22.36 -7.19 2.31
CA GLY A 139 22.60 -6.63 3.65
C GLY A 139 22.62 -7.67 4.78
N VAL A 140 22.90 -8.94 4.49
CA VAL A 140 22.77 -10.02 5.48
C VAL A 140 23.83 -9.87 6.57
N ALA A 141 23.39 -9.61 7.80
CA ALA A 141 24.24 -9.35 8.96
C ALA A 141 24.66 -10.62 9.74
N ALA A 142 24.96 -11.70 9.02
CA ALA A 142 25.38 -12.95 9.65
C ALA A 142 26.78 -12.84 10.28
N THR A 143 26.97 -13.47 11.45
CA THR A 143 28.24 -13.46 12.21
C THR A 143 28.77 -14.86 12.54
N ASP A 144 28.01 -15.92 12.24
CA ASP A 144 28.44 -17.30 12.41
C ASP A 144 29.34 -17.76 11.26
N LEU A 145 30.56 -18.21 11.59
CA LEU A 145 31.57 -18.56 10.58
C LEU A 145 31.10 -19.68 9.64
N ALA A 146 30.41 -20.70 10.17
CA ALA A 146 29.95 -21.83 9.35
C ALA A 146 28.93 -21.36 8.30
N THR A 147 28.01 -20.49 8.71
CA THR A 147 27.05 -19.83 7.80
C THR A 147 27.77 -19.02 6.72
N LEU A 148 28.75 -18.20 7.11
CA LEU A 148 29.49 -17.35 6.17
C LEU A 148 30.33 -18.16 5.16
N GLN A 149 30.89 -19.29 5.58
CA GLN A 149 31.64 -20.21 4.71
C GLN A 149 30.70 -20.95 3.75
N GLN A 150 29.51 -21.31 4.20
CA GLN A 150 28.53 -22.02 3.38
C GLN A 150 28.08 -21.20 2.16
N VAL A 151 28.05 -19.87 2.26
CA VAL A 151 27.69 -18.95 1.17
C VAL A 151 28.58 -19.13 -0.07
N VAL A 152 29.86 -19.45 0.12
CA VAL A 152 30.85 -19.54 -0.97
C VAL A 152 31.35 -20.97 -1.23
N ALA A 153 30.89 -21.96 -0.46
CA ALA A 153 31.42 -23.31 -0.47
C ALA A 153 31.31 -24.03 -1.84
N ASN A 154 30.21 -23.79 -2.57
CA ASN A 154 29.90 -24.48 -3.83
C ASN A 154 30.17 -23.64 -5.08
N ILE A 155 30.91 -22.54 -4.97
CA ILE A 155 31.21 -21.66 -6.09
C ILE A 155 32.33 -22.24 -6.96
N THR A 156 32.11 -22.24 -8.27
CA THR A 156 33.03 -22.78 -9.30
C THR A 156 33.41 -21.69 -10.31
N GLU A 157 34.14 -22.05 -11.37
CA GLU A 157 34.47 -21.13 -12.48
C GLU A 157 33.25 -20.70 -13.31
N THR A 158 32.10 -21.34 -13.13
CA THR A 158 30.90 -21.12 -13.95
C THR A 158 29.98 -20.06 -13.37
N THR A 159 29.34 -19.26 -14.23
CA THR A 159 28.31 -18.29 -13.84
C THR A 159 27.08 -18.97 -13.22
N ALA A 160 26.75 -20.19 -13.65
CA ALA A 160 25.64 -20.96 -13.08
C ALA A 160 25.82 -21.22 -11.57
N SER A 161 27.05 -21.38 -11.08
CA SER A 161 27.31 -21.52 -9.64
C SER A 161 27.08 -20.22 -8.87
N VAL A 162 27.30 -19.06 -9.49
CA VAL A 162 26.96 -17.74 -8.92
C VAL A 162 25.44 -17.60 -8.83
N ASP A 163 24.72 -17.93 -9.90
CA ASP A 163 23.25 -17.85 -9.93
C ASP A 163 22.63 -18.77 -8.88
N ALA A 164 23.09 -20.03 -8.79
CA ALA A 164 22.63 -20.98 -7.79
C ALA A 164 22.87 -20.49 -6.36
N ALA A 165 24.04 -19.88 -6.08
CA ALA A 165 24.32 -19.30 -4.78
C ALA A 165 23.47 -18.07 -4.47
N LYS A 166 23.22 -17.19 -5.46
CA LYS A 166 22.30 -16.06 -5.28
C LYS A 166 20.88 -16.53 -5.01
N THR A 167 20.38 -17.52 -5.73
CA THR A 167 19.08 -18.15 -5.43
C THR A 167 19.04 -18.75 -4.03
N ALA A 168 20.11 -19.41 -3.58
CA ALA A 168 20.18 -19.95 -2.23
C ALA A 168 20.22 -18.84 -1.15
N ILE A 169 20.92 -17.73 -1.42
CA ILE A 169 20.93 -16.53 -0.55
C ILE A 169 19.54 -15.88 -0.53
N ASP A 170 18.85 -15.84 -1.67
CA ASP A 170 17.52 -15.28 -1.76
C ASP A 170 16.49 -16.14 -1.02
N GLY A 171 16.68 -17.45 -0.89
CA GLY A 171 15.67 -18.35 -0.31
C GLY A 171 14.56 -18.72 -1.32
N PRO A 172 13.59 -19.57 -0.94
CA PRO A 172 12.47 -19.89 -1.82
C PRO A 172 11.63 -18.64 -2.13
N SER A 173 10.99 -18.59 -3.31
CA SER A 173 9.92 -17.63 -3.58
C SER A 173 8.77 -17.81 -2.59
N ALA A 174 7.98 -16.74 -2.36
CA ALA A 174 6.79 -16.70 -1.51
C ALA A 174 6.13 -18.09 -1.27
N ILE A 175 6.23 -18.57 -0.04
CA ILE A 175 5.64 -19.83 0.43
C ILE A 175 4.18 -19.59 0.80
N THR A 176 3.29 -20.42 0.25
CA THR A 176 1.90 -20.51 0.72
C THR A 176 1.65 -21.88 1.33
N VAL A 177 1.26 -21.91 2.61
CA VAL A 177 0.82 -23.12 3.32
C VAL A 177 -0.65 -22.97 3.69
N ASP A 178 -1.48 -23.88 3.19
CA ASP A 178 -2.89 -23.95 3.53
C ASP A 178 -3.16 -25.13 4.48
N ALA A 179 -3.38 -24.81 5.76
CA ALA A 179 -3.81 -25.71 6.81
C ALA A 179 -5.26 -25.42 7.26
N SER A 180 -6.09 -24.85 6.38
CA SER A 180 -7.49 -24.51 6.69
C SER A 180 -8.39 -25.73 6.92
N ALA A 181 -8.01 -26.90 6.41
CA ALA A 181 -8.84 -28.10 6.46
C ALA A 181 -8.81 -28.83 7.82
N ASN A 182 -7.70 -28.75 8.57
CA ASN A 182 -7.50 -29.53 9.80
C ASN A 182 -6.83 -28.70 10.87
N LEU A 183 -7.19 -28.97 12.13
CA LEU A 183 -6.50 -28.40 13.28
C LEU A 183 -5.02 -28.82 13.27
N VAL A 184 -4.12 -27.85 13.44
CA VAL A 184 -2.69 -28.12 13.56
C VAL A 184 -2.36 -28.80 14.90
N THR A 185 -1.26 -29.54 14.94
CA THR A 185 -0.77 -30.14 16.18
C THR A 185 0.03 -29.12 17.00
N PRO A 186 0.24 -29.35 18.32
CA PRO A 186 1.05 -28.44 19.14
C PRO A 186 2.49 -28.27 18.67
N SER A 187 3.03 -29.22 17.89
CA SER A 187 4.38 -29.18 17.33
C SER A 187 4.47 -28.54 15.95
N PHE A 188 3.35 -28.09 15.38
CA PHE A 188 3.35 -27.45 14.06
C PHE A 188 4.24 -26.20 14.06
N THR A 189 5.03 -26.02 13.01
CA THR A 189 5.91 -24.88 12.82
C THR A 189 5.78 -24.35 11.40
N PHE A 190 5.97 -23.06 11.22
CA PHE A 190 6.01 -22.42 9.92
C PHE A 190 7.24 -21.51 9.79
N THR A 191 7.90 -21.55 8.64
CA THR A 191 9.00 -20.68 8.26
C THR A 191 8.86 -20.37 6.77
N GLY A 192 8.51 -19.12 6.45
CA GLY A 192 8.23 -18.68 5.07
C GLY A 192 9.48 -18.34 4.27
N GLY A 193 10.52 -17.81 4.91
CA GLY A 193 11.80 -17.53 4.25
C GLY A 193 11.86 -16.13 3.70
N SER A 194 11.86 -15.95 2.37
CA SER A 194 11.83 -14.64 1.74
C SER A 194 10.64 -14.48 0.80
N GLY A 195 10.23 -13.24 0.55
CA GLY A 195 9.07 -12.94 -0.28
C GLY A 195 7.86 -12.64 0.59
N ASN A 196 6.66 -12.60 -0.01
CA ASN A 196 5.43 -12.36 0.75
C ASN A 196 4.70 -13.70 0.93
N ASP A 197 4.97 -14.34 2.05
CA ASP A 197 4.50 -15.65 2.44
C ASP A 197 3.06 -15.62 2.95
N THR A 198 2.39 -16.77 2.93
CA THR A 198 1.03 -16.91 3.45
C THR A 198 0.87 -18.23 4.20
N LEU A 199 0.39 -18.16 5.44
CA LEU A 199 -0.04 -19.30 6.24
C LEU A 199 -1.54 -19.17 6.51
N ILE A 200 -2.33 -20.16 6.09
CA ILE A 200 -3.78 -20.22 6.36
C ILE A 200 -4.04 -21.30 7.40
N LEU A 201 -4.66 -20.93 8.52
CA LEU A 201 -4.97 -21.83 9.62
C LEU A 201 -6.47 -22.08 9.73
N SER A 202 -6.86 -23.31 10.09
CA SER A 202 -8.23 -23.62 10.49
C SER A 202 -8.60 -22.89 11.80
N ALA A 203 -9.90 -22.80 12.10
CA ALA A 203 -10.36 -22.32 13.40
C ALA A 203 -9.75 -23.16 14.54
N GLY A 204 -9.37 -22.50 15.62
CA GLY A 204 -8.74 -23.08 16.81
C GLY A 204 -7.24 -23.40 16.67
N SER A 205 -6.67 -23.36 15.46
CA SER A 205 -5.29 -23.81 15.22
C SER A 205 -4.26 -22.98 15.98
N LEU A 206 -4.42 -21.65 16.04
CA LEU A 206 -3.49 -20.82 16.81
C LEU A 206 -3.56 -21.17 18.31
N GLY A 207 -4.75 -21.48 18.83
CA GLY A 207 -4.94 -21.93 20.20
C GLY A 207 -4.29 -23.30 20.49
N ALA A 208 -4.23 -24.19 19.50
CA ALA A 208 -3.64 -25.53 19.64
C ALA A 208 -2.10 -25.54 19.69
N LEU A 209 -1.43 -24.49 19.20
CA LEU A 209 0.03 -24.38 19.23
C LEU A 209 0.57 -24.27 20.67
N ALA A 210 1.77 -24.80 20.88
CA ALA A 210 2.48 -24.63 22.14
C ALA A 210 2.92 -23.17 22.36
N SER A 211 3.27 -22.46 21.28
CA SER A 211 3.62 -21.04 21.28
C SER A 211 3.43 -20.44 19.88
N GLY A 212 3.01 -19.18 19.80
CA GLY A 212 2.97 -18.46 18.53
C GLY A 212 4.35 -18.22 17.91
N GLY A 213 5.42 -18.27 18.70
CA GLY A 213 6.80 -18.18 18.20
C GLY A 213 7.23 -19.36 17.31
N GLN A 214 6.36 -20.37 17.14
CA GLN A 214 6.51 -21.44 16.16
C GLN A 214 6.22 -20.98 14.73
N LEU A 215 5.53 -19.84 14.56
CA LEU A 215 5.16 -19.27 13.27
C LEU A 215 6.05 -18.07 12.96
N ARG A 216 6.92 -18.23 11.96
CA ARG A 216 7.82 -17.20 11.48
C ARG A 216 7.58 -17.01 9.99
N ALA A 217 7.22 -15.83 9.53
CA ALA A 217 7.10 -15.61 8.08
C ALA A 217 8.50 -15.45 7.47
N GLY A 218 9.27 -14.45 7.92
CA GLY A 218 10.66 -14.29 7.49
C GLY A 218 10.86 -12.88 6.98
N GLU A 219 11.55 -12.76 5.85
CA GLU A 219 11.74 -11.51 5.13
C GLU A 219 10.61 -11.30 4.13
N GLY A 220 9.81 -10.26 4.33
CA GLY A 220 8.67 -9.95 3.48
C GLY A 220 8.14 -8.57 3.82
N THR A 221 7.20 -8.08 3.03
CA THR A 221 6.51 -6.81 3.33
C THR A 221 5.00 -6.97 3.43
N LEU A 222 4.49 -8.12 3.05
CA LEU A 222 3.07 -8.47 3.03
C LEU A 222 2.87 -9.93 3.45
N ASP A 223 3.68 -10.41 4.39
CA ASP A 223 3.54 -11.75 4.93
C ASP A 223 2.22 -11.87 5.69
N LYS A 224 1.46 -12.93 5.40
CA LYS A 224 0.08 -13.08 5.88
C LYS A 224 -0.15 -14.32 6.70
N LEU A 225 -0.71 -14.13 7.89
CA LEU A 225 -1.28 -15.20 8.70
C LEU A 225 -2.81 -15.09 8.64
N THR A 226 -3.48 -16.03 7.97
CA THR A 226 -4.94 -16.09 7.93
C THR A 226 -5.47 -17.05 8.99
N THR A 227 -6.47 -16.62 9.76
CA THR A 227 -7.24 -17.49 10.66
C THR A 227 -8.71 -17.57 10.26
N ALA A 228 -9.31 -18.75 10.44
CA ALA A 228 -10.75 -18.99 10.30
C ALA A 228 -11.52 -18.91 11.64
N ASP A 229 -10.87 -18.39 12.68
CA ASP A 229 -11.43 -18.18 14.02
C ASP A 229 -12.64 -17.21 14.05
N THR A 230 -13.47 -17.37 15.07
CA THR A 230 -14.66 -16.53 15.34
C THR A 230 -14.48 -15.72 16.62
N THR A 231 -15.42 -14.84 16.98
CA THR A 231 -15.40 -14.06 18.24
C THR A 231 -15.05 -14.91 19.47
N ALA A 232 -15.54 -16.15 19.55
CA ALA A 232 -15.29 -17.03 20.69
C ALA A 232 -13.81 -17.41 20.88
N ASN A 233 -13.00 -17.32 19.81
CA ASN A 233 -11.60 -17.71 19.80
C ASN A 233 -10.65 -16.56 20.17
N PHE A 234 -11.06 -15.28 20.01
CA PHE A 234 -10.26 -14.08 20.30
C PHE A 234 -10.12 -13.81 21.82
N THR A 235 -9.52 -14.77 22.53
CA THR A 235 -9.22 -14.72 23.96
C THR A 235 -7.85 -14.10 24.24
N ASN A 236 -7.54 -13.80 25.51
CA ASN A 236 -6.21 -13.27 25.86
C ASN A 236 -5.06 -14.24 25.49
N ASP A 237 -5.28 -15.55 25.53
CA ASP A 237 -4.29 -16.55 25.09
C ASP A 237 -4.06 -16.48 23.57
N PHE A 238 -5.14 -16.30 22.80
CA PHE A 238 -5.05 -16.09 21.35
C PHE A 238 -4.19 -14.86 21.01
N PHE A 239 -4.46 -13.72 21.63
CA PHE A 239 -3.67 -12.50 21.42
C PHE A 239 -2.20 -12.68 21.86
N ALA A 240 -1.95 -13.36 22.97
CA ALA A 240 -0.59 -13.64 23.43
C ALA A 240 0.20 -14.48 22.42
N LYS A 241 -0.43 -15.50 21.82
CA LYS A 241 0.19 -16.31 20.76
C LYS A 241 0.37 -15.50 19.48
N LEU A 242 -0.63 -14.72 19.07
CA LEU A 242 -0.52 -13.90 17.86
C LEU A 242 0.63 -12.88 17.97
N ASN A 243 0.78 -12.24 19.14
CA ASN A 243 1.90 -11.32 19.44
C ASN A 243 3.26 -12.02 19.52
N ALA A 244 3.30 -13.33 19.70
CA ALA A 244 4.55 -14.12 19.71
C ALA A 244 4.99 -14.56 18.31
N THR A 245 4.13 -14.43 17.28
CA THR A 245 4.53 -14.67 15.88
C THR A 245 5.51 -13.61 15.41
N THR A 246 6.34 -13.92 14.41
CA THR A 246 7.35 -12.98 13.88
C THR A 246 7.31 -12.90 12.36
N GLY A 247 7.51 -11.69 11.83
CA GLY A 247 7.61 -11.43 10.39
C GLY A 247 6.28 -11.35 9.65
N PHE A 248 5.13 -11.50 10.32
CA PHE A 248 3.84 -11.28 9.65
C PHE A 248 3.44 -9.80 9.71
N GLU A 249 3.01 -9.24 8.58
CA GLU A 249 2.45 -7.89 8.48
C GLU A 249 0.92 -7.90 8.49
N ILE A 250 0.30 -8.97 7.98
CA ILE A 250 -1.14 -9.05 7.72
C ILE A 250 -1.77 -10.18 8.54
N LEU A 251 -2.84 -9.85 9.27
CA LEU A 251 -3.78 -10.83 9.82
C LEU A 251 -4.95 -11.00 8.86
N GLY A 252 -5.03 -12.14 8.18
CA GLY A 252 -6.20 -12.55 7.43
C GLY A 252 -7.30 -13.06 8.34
N LEU A 253 -8.53 -12.59 8.13
CA LEU A 253 -9.72 -12.91 8.90
C LEU A 253 -10.71 -13.63 7.98
N ALA A 254 -10.65 -14.96 7.95
CA ALA A 254 -11.50 -15.84 7.15
C ALA A 254 -12.53 -16.58 8.02
N GLY A 255 -13.08 -15.89 9.03
CA GLY A 255 -13.96 -16.44 10.04
C GLY A 255 -15.11 -17.28 9.47
N LYS A 256 -15.46 -18.37 10.15
CA LYS A 256 -16.63 -19.22 9.81
C LYS A 256 -17.92 -18.80 10.54
N GLY A 257 -17.88 -17.61 11.16
CA GLY A 257 -18.95 -16.99 11.94
C GLY A 257 -18.57 -15.53 12.22
N PRO A 258 -19.37 -14.79 13.00
CA PRO A 258 -19.07 -13.43 13.40
C PRO A 258 -17.68 -13.30 14.05
N VAL A 259 -17.00 -12.19 13.77
CA VAL A 259 -15.67 -11.87 14.27
C VAL A 259 -15.69 -10.52 14.98
N THR A 260 -15.34 -10.52 16.26
CA THR A 260 -15.09 -9.34 17.08
C THR A 260 -13.62 -9.38 17.47
N LEU A 261 -12.87 -8.39 17.00
CA LEU A 261 -11.43 -8.29 17.18
C LEU A 261 -11.09 -6.95 17.84
N ASP A 262 -10.42 -7.02 18.99
CA ASP A 262 -9.81 -5.86 19.64
C ASP A 262 -8.35 -5.74 19.18
N ALA A 263 -8.11 -4.90 18.18
CA ALA A 263 -6.79 -4.66 17.61
C ALA A 263 -5.84 -3.96 18.60
N SER A 264 -6.35 -3.35 19.68
CA SER A 264 -5.49 -2.71 20.69
C SER A 264 -4.66 -3.71 21.50
N LYS A 265 -5.04 -4.99 21.46
CA LYS A 265 -4.31 -6.09 22.10
C LYS A 265 -3.13 -6.61 21.26
N LEU A 266 -2.97 -6.13 20.03
CA LEU A 266 -1.90 -6.55 19.12
C LEU A 266 -0.72 -5.56 19.16
N THR A 267 0.50 -6.09 19.17
CA THR A 267 1.72 -5.27 19.30
C THR A 267 2.37 -4.93 17.97
N SER A 268 2.33 -5.84 16.99
CA SER A 268 2.98 -5.69 15.68
C SER A 268 1.99 -5.63 14.51
N LEU A 269 0.95 -6.47 14.54
CA LEU A 269 -0.03 -6.58 13.47
C LEU A 269 -1.02 -5.42 13.51
N LYS A 270 -1.03 -4.65 12.44
CA LYS A 270 -1.92 -3.49 12.25
C LYS A 270 -2.73 -3.53 10.96
N HIS A 271 -2.46 -4.51 10.10
CA HIS A 271 -3.16 -4.71 8.84
C HIS A 271 -4.05 -5.95 8.94
N PHE A 272 -5.35 -5.74 8.78
CA PHE A 272 -6.36 -6.79 8.79
C PHE A 272 -6.94 -6.99 7.39
N SER A 273 -6.87 -8.20 6.86
CA SER A 273 -7.49 -8.58 5.59
C SER A 273 -8.77 -9.36 5.89
N ILE A 274 -9.94 -8.83 5.52
CA ILE A 274 -11.23 -9.51 5.69
C ILE A 274 -11.43 -10.44 4.50
N GLU A 275 -11.50 -11.75 4.73
CA GLU A 275 -11.38 -12.79 3.69
C GLU A 275 -12.58 -13.74 3.60
N SER A 276 -13.63 -13.50 4.39
CA SER A 276 -14.93 -14.16 4.25
C SER A 276 -16.07 -13.16 4.42
N ASP A 277 -17.29 -13.54 3.98
CA ASP A 277 -18.50 -12.76 4.19
C ASP A 277 -19.14 -13.16 5.52
N GLN A 278 -18.83 -12.41 6.58
CA GLN A 278 -19.36 -12.57 7.93
C GLN A 278 -19.58 -11.19 8.55
N ILE A 279 -20.22 -11.13 9.72
CA ILE A 279 -20.24 -9.90 10.51
C ILE A 279 -18.84 -9.66 11.09
N TYR A 280 -18.27 -8.49 10.82
CA TYR A 280 -16.99 -8.08 11.37
C TYR A 280 -17.13 -6.84 12.24
N PHE A 281 -16.54 -6.88 13.43
CA PHE A 281 -16.35 -5.74 14.31
C PHE A 281 -14.89 -5.69 14.73
N ILE A 282 -14.14 -4.74 14.17
CA ILE A 282 -12.74 -4.51 14.51
C ILE A 282 -12.66 -3.20 15.29
N GLU A 283 -12.32 -3.28 16.57
CA GLU A 283 -12.16 -2.13 17.45
C GLU A 283 -10.70 -1.89 17.83
N GLY A 284 -10.41 -0.70 18.37
CA GLY A 284 -9.10 -0.39 18.90
C GLY A 284 -7.98 -0.39 17.85
N MET A 285 -8.29 -0.15 16.57
CA MET A 285 -7.28 -0.01 15.52
C MET A 285 -6.25 1.07 15.92
N PRO A 286 -4.95 0.75 15.95
CA PRO A 286 -3.90 1.69 16.33
C PRO A 286 -3.51 2.63 15.18
N VAL A 287 -2.65 3.62 15.46
CA VAL A 287 -2.01 4.48 14.45
C VAL A 287 -1.34 3.63 13.36
N GLY A 288 -1.57 4.00 12.11
CA GLY A 288 -1.14 3.30 10.91
C GLY A 288 -1.95 2.04 10.60
N GLY A 289 -3.11 1.89 11.26
CA GLY A 289 -4.02 0.76 11.10
C GLY A 289 -4.57 0.65 9.68
N LYS A 290 -4.61 -0.58 9.14
CA LYS A 290 -5.12 -0.85 7.80
C LYS A 290 -6.17 -1.96 7.81
N VAL A 291 -7.22 -1.78 7.03
CA VAL A 291 -8.22 -2.82 6.75
C VAL A 291 -8.33 -3.00 5.24
N THR A 292 -8.23 -4.24 4.78
CA THR A 292 -8.46 -4.61 3.38
C THR A 292 -9.68 -5.51 3.29
N LEU A 293 -10.64 -5.16 2.44
CA LEU A 293 -11.67 -6.08 1.98
C LEU A 293 -11.08 -6.84 0.78
N SER A 294 -10.77 -8.12 0.99
CA SER A 294 -10.07 -8.97 0.04
C SER A 294 -10.88 -9.24 -1.24
N GLY A 295 -10.18 -9.29 -2.38
CA GLY A 295 -10.74 -9.76 -3.65
C GLY A 295 -11.20 -11.21 -3.66
N SER A 296 -10.85 -12.00 -2.63
CA SER A 296 -11.34 -13.37 -2.47
C SER A 296 -12.85 -13.44 -2.18
N VAL A 297 -13.46 -12.32 -1.80
CA VAL A 297 -14.91 -12.21 -1.56
C VAL A 297 -15.48 -11.15 -2.50
N ALA A 298 -16.30 -11.58 -3.46
CA ALA A 298 -16.93 -10.65 -4.40
C ALA A 298 -18.05 -9.82 -3.75
N ASN A 299 -18.75 -10.39 -2.76
CA ASN A 299 -19.91 -9.77 -2.12
C ASN A 299 -19.84 -9.95 -0.61
N TYR A 300 -19.67 -8.84 0.12
CA TYR A 300 -19.81 -8.77 1.58
C TYR A 300 -21.25 -8.36 1.90
N THR A 301 -22.13 -9.34 2.12
CA THR A 301 -23.55 -9.09 2.41
C THR A 301 -23.81 -8.75 3.87
N ASN A 302 -22.86 -9.06 4.76
CA ASN A 302 -22.94 -8.78 6.19
C ASN A 302 -22.30 -7.43 6.55
N ASP A 303 -22.66 -6.92 7.73
CA ASP A 303 -22.14 -5.65 8.24
C ASP A 303 -20.65 -5.76 8.63
N ILE A 304 -19.90 -4.72 8.31
CA ILE A 304 -18.48 -4.55 8.66
C ILE A 304 -18.34 -3.24 9.42
N THR A 305 -17.81 -3.30 10.64
CA THR A 305 -17.59 -2.15 11.51
C THR A 305 -16.13 -2.04 11.90
N VAL A 306 -15.56 -0.84 11.75
CA VAL A 306 -14.18 -0.52 12.11
C VAL A 306 -14.12 0.73 12.97
N TYR A 307 -13.53 0.59 14.16
CA TYR A 307 -13.24 1.67 15.10
C TYR A 307 -11.75 1.67 15.48
N CYS A 308 -11.16 2.86 15.48
CA CYS A 308 -9.81 3.10 15.95
C CYS A 308 -9.79 3.59 17.38
N GLN A 309 -8.60 3.57 17.97
CA GLN A 309 -8.37 4.15 19.28
C GLN A 309 -8.62 5.66 19.26
N PHE A 310 -8.92 6.22 20.42
CA PHE A 310 -9.11 7.66 20.56
C PHE A 310 -7.88 8.44 20.07
N GLY A 311 -8.09 9.42 19.19
CA GLY A 311 -7.04 10.27 18.62
C GLY A 311 -6.26 9.64 17.46
N VAL A 312 -6.68 8.49 16.95
CA VAL A 312 -6.15 7.91 15.71
C VAL A 312 -6.91 8.47 14.52
N ASP A 313 -6.20 9.09 13.59
CA ASP A 313 -6.78 9.81 12.44
C ASP A 313 -6.14 9.38 11.11
N ASP A 314 -5.64 8.14 11.01
CA ASP A 314 -4.91 7.65 9.83
C ASP A 314 -5.32 6.23 9.40
N LEU A 315 -6.60 5.89 9.56
CA LEU A 315 -7.12 4.58 9.12
C LEU A 315 -7.00 4.42 7.59
N GLY A 316 -6.24 3.43 7.16
CA GLY A 316 -6.24 2.95 5.78
C GLY A 316 -7.33 1.92 5.54
N LEU A 317 -8.22 2.18 4.58
CA LEU A 317 -9.22 1.24 4.10
C LEU A 317 -8.96 0.92 2.63
N THR A 318 -8.93 -0.35 2.26
CA THR A 318 -8.70 -0.80 0.88
C THR A 318 -9.78 -1.77 0.43
N LEU A 319 -10.36 -1.51 -0.75
CA LEU A 319 -11.24 -2.43 -1.45
C LEU A 319 -10.43 -3.12 -2.54
N GLY A 320 -10.17 -4.42 -2.35
CA GLY A 320 -9.51 -5.27 -3.32
C GLY A 320 -8.03 -4.98 -3.55
N ASP A 321 -7.45 -5.72 -4.49
CA ASP A 321 -6.10 -5.53 -4.99
C ASP A 321 -6.12 -5.40 -6.52
N ALA A 322 -4.95 -5.34 -7.17
CA ALA A 322 -4.85 -5.19 -8.62
C ALA A 322 -5.46 -6.37 -9.43
N LYS A 323 -5.80 -7.49 -8.78
CA LYS A 323 -6.40 -8.69 -9.40
C LYS A 323 -7.89 -8.84 -9.08
N SER A 324 -8.45 -8.03 -8.18
CA SER A 324 -9.89 -8.05 -7.87
C SER A 324 -10.74 -7.61 -9.05
N ASN A 325 -11.78 -8.36 -9.42
CA ASN A 325 -12.69 -7.93 -10.49
C ASN A 325 -13.59 -6.74 -10.10
N GLY A 326 -14.06 -6.73 -8.85
CA GLY A 326 -14.95 -5.73 -8.27
C GLY A 326 -15.60 -6.32 -7.02
N ILE A 327 -15.64 -5.55 -5.94
CA ILE A 327 -16.15 -5.96 -4.63
C ILE A 327 -17.40 -5.15 -4.32
N THR A 328 -18.47 -5.84 -3.91
CA THR A 328 -19.67 -5.20 -3.38
C THR A 328 -19.74 -5.39 -1.88
N VAL A 329 -19.75 -4.29 -1.14
CA VAL A 329 -20.16 -4.23 0.27
C VAL A 329 -21.66 -3.96 0.28
N GLY A 330 -22.43 -5.04 0.35
CA GLY A 330 -23.89 -5.06 0.40
C GLY A 330 -24.44 -4.76 1.79
N GLY A 331 -23.73 -5.21 2.83
CA GLY A 331 -24.00 -4.82 4.22
C GLY A 331 -23.63 -3.37 4.51
N SER A 332 -23.90 -2.92 5.73
CA SER A 332 -23.46 -1.61 6.22
C SER A 332 -21.95 -1.64 6.46
N LEU A 333 -21.23 -0.68 5.87
CA LEU A 333 -19.84 -0.39 6.20
C LEU A 333 -19.79 0.76 7.20
N THR A 334 -19.52 0.46 8.46
CA THR A 334 -19.45 1.44 9.55
C THR A 334 -18.01 1.79 9.83
N ILE A 335 -17.64 3.06 9.66
CA ILE A 335 -16.31 3.58 9.93
C ILE A 335 -16.43 4.74 10.89
N GLY A 336 -15.94 4.56 12.12
CA GLY A 336 -16.07 5.59 13.16
C GLY A 336 -14.98 6.66 13.14
N GLN A 337 -14.10 6.66 12.14
CA GLN A 337 -12.99 7.62 12.10
C GLN A 337 -13.37 8.91 11.40
N ARG A 338 -12.75 10.00 11.86
CA ARG A 338 -12.84 11.28 11.19
C ARG A 338 -12.02 11.31 9.92
N PHE A 339 -10.85 10.68 9.89
CA PHE A 339 -9.99 10.67 8.70
C PHE A 339 -9.78 9.24 8.21
N VAL A 340 -10.02 9.02 6.92
CA VAL A 340 -9.93 7.70 6.28
C VAL A 340 -9.23 7.83 4.94
N ASP A 341 -8.16 7.07 4.73
CA ASP A 341 -7.57 6.86 3.42
C ASP A 341 -8.25 5.67 2.75
N LEU A 342 -9.12 5.90 1.77
CA LEU A 342 -9.87 4.88 1.06
C LEU A 342 -9.25 4.59 -0.32
N SER A 343 -8.83 3.36 -0.56
CA SER A 343 -8.31 2.90 -1.85
C SER A 343 -9.27 1.92 -2.54
N SER A 344 -9.64 2.20 -3.79
CA SER A 344 -10.41 1.32 -4.66
C SER A 344 -9.52 0.71 -5.74
N ASN A 345 -9.17 -0.57 -5.58
CA ASN A 345 -8.29 -1.30 -6.49
C ASN A 345 -9.04 -2.45 -7.16
N GLY A 346 -8.54 -2.88 -8.31
CA GLY A 346 -9.16 -3.90 -9.13
C GLY A 346 -8.62 -3.92 -10.55
N THR A 347 -9.12 -4.87 -11.34
CA THR A 347 -8.79 -5.07 -12.76
C THR A 347 -9.46 -4.06 -13.69
N GLY A 348 -10.42 -3.27 -13.18
CA GLY A 348 -11.27 -2.40 -13.99
C GLY A 348 -12.45 -3.11 -14.66
N ALA A 349 -12.61 -4.43 -14.44
CA ALA A 349 -13.70 -5.21 -15.05
C ALA A 349 -15.08 -4.89 -14.44
N SER A 350 -15.13 -4.51 -13.17
CA SER A 350 -16.34 -4.11 -12.47
C SER A 350 -16.01 -3.10 -11.37
N ALA A 351 -16.96 -2.20 -11.08
CA ALA A 351 -16.78 -1.23 -10.01
C ALA A 351 -16.78 -1.90 -8.64
N ASN A 352 -16.02 -1.32 -7.71
CA ASN A 352 -16.23 -1.54 -6.29
C ASN A 352 -17.47 -0.76 -5.85
N VAL A 353 -18.25 -1.33 -4.95
CA VAL A 353 -19.51 -0.74 -4.48
C VAL A 353 -19.57 -0.78 -2.97
N ILE A 354 -19.81 0.36 -2.34
CA ILE A 354 -20.26 0.47 -0.95
C ILE A 354 -21.74 0.85 -1.01
N SER A 355 -22.62 -0.11 -0.71
CA SER A 355 -24.06 0.10 -0.76
C SER A 355 -24.50 1.10 0.32
N LYS A 356 -23.86 1.04 1.48
CA LYS A 356 -24.24 1.83 2.65
C LYS A 356 -23.00 2.16 3.48
N LEU A 357 -22.53 3.41 3.41
CA LEU A 357 -21.45 3.91 4.25
C LEU A 357 -22.05 4.59 5.48
N GLN A 358 -21.81 4.04 6.67
CA GLN A 358 -22.11 4.65 7.96
C GLN A 358 -20.85 5.35 8.47
N ASN A 359 -20.56 6.51 7.88
CA ASN A 359 -19.44 7.35 8.27
C ASN A 359 -19.76 8.22 9.50
N SER A 360 -18.72 8.55 10.26
CA SER A 360 -18.78 9.57 11.31
C SER A 360 -19.14 10.96 10.78
N ASP A 361 -19.66 11.80 11.67
CA ASP A 361 -19.87 13.22 11.43
C ASP A 361 -18.55 13.94 11.14
N ASP A 362 -18.58 14.92 10.24
CA ASP A 362 -17.41 15.74 9.87
C ASP A 362 -16.16 14.92 9.46
N SER A 363 -16.42 13.75 8.87
CA SER A 363 -15.37 12.86 8.40
C SER A 363 -14.82 13.30 7.05
N ILE A 364 -13.59 12.89 6.76
CA ILE A 364 -12.83 13.17 5.55
C ILE A 364 -12.34 11.83 5.02
N TYR A 365 -12.83 11.46 3.84
CA TYR A 365 -12.37 10.33 3.06
C TYR A 365 -11.45 10.83 1.95
N THR A 366 -10.17 10.51 2.01
CA THR A 366 -9.24 10.69 0.89
C THR A 366 -9.33 9.46 0.01
N ILE A 367 -9.88 9.59 -1.20
CA ILE A 367 -10.18 8.48 -2.09
C ILE A 367 -9.11 8.39 -3.19
N ARG A 368 -8.57 7.17 -3.39
CA ARG A 368 -7.53 6.85 -4.38
C ARG A 368 -7.86 5.53 -5.09
N GLY A 369 -7.06 5.22 -6.11
CA GLY A 369 -7.07 3.94 -6.79
C GLY A 369 -7.55 4.02 -8.23
N SER A 370 -7.39 2.91 -8.94
CA SER A 370 -7.65 2.80 -10.38
C SER A 370 -8.96 2.11 -10.73
N ASN A 371 -9.59 1.45 -9.77
CA ASN A 371 -10.87 0.79 -10.01
C ASN A 371 -12.02 1.74 -9.68
N ASP A 372 -13.05 1.73 -10.53
CA ASP A 372 -14.25 2.50 -10.30
C ASP A 372 -14.83 2.24 -8.90
N LEU A 373 -15.37 3.29 -8.27
CA LEU A 373 -15.96 3.22 -6.95
C LEU A 373 -17.35 3.84 -6.94
N THR A 374 -18.34 3.08 -6.50
CA THR A 374 -19.66 3.59 -6.17
C THR A 374 -19.83 3.64 -4.65
N ILE A 375 -20.20 4.80 -4.10
CA ILE A 375 -20.73 4.94 -2.74
C ILE A 375 -22.20 5.32 -2.88
N ALA A 376 -23.09 4.36 -2.67
CA ALA A 376 -24.50 4.51 -2.98
C ALA A 376 -25.27 5.33 -1.93
N ALA A 377 -24.76 5.41 -0.70
CA ALA A 377 -25.32 6.25 0.36
C ALA A 377 -24.27 6.57 1.43
N THR A 378 -24.16 7.85 1.80
CA THR A 378 -23.41 8.36 2.97
C THR A 378 -24.39 8.67 4.10
N GLN A 379 -23.99 8.48 5.37
CA GLN A 379 -24.91 8.55 6.52
C GLN A 379 -24.30 9.16 7.77
N ALA A 380 -23.57 10.26 7.62
CA ALA A 380 -23.35 11.16 8.74
C ALA A 380 -24.70 11.56 9.38
N ARG A 381 -24.71 11.79 10.70
CA ARG A 381 -25.93 11.98 11.50
C ARG A 381 -26.20 13.45 11.86
N VAL A 382 -25.18 14.28 11.97
CA VAL A 382 -25.28 15.68 12.40
C VAL A 382 -24.55 16.62 11.44
N VAL A 383 -23.32 16.28 11.03
CA VAL A 383 -22.48 17.12 10.16
C VAL A 383 -22.02 16.29 8.98
N GLY A 384 -22.25 16.79 7.78
CA GLY A 384 -21.84 16.18 6.51
C GLY A 384 -20.33 15.98 6.46
N SER A 385 -19.91 15.20 5.48
CA SER A 385 -18.52 14.76 5.35
C SER A 385 -17.90 15.21 4.05
N LYS A 386 -16.57 15.16 3.99
CA LYS A 386 -15.81 15.41 2.78
C LYS A 386 -15.38 14.09 2.15
N PHE A 387 -15.67 13.93 0.87
CA PHE A 387 -15.19 12.84 0.03
C PHE A 387 -14.25 13.44 -1.02
N ASP A 388 -12.94 13.31 -0.80
CA ASP A 388 -11.90 13.89 -1.62
C ASP A 388 -11.31 12.85 -2.59
N GLY A 389 -11.87 12.78 -3.78
CA GLY A 389 -11.44 11.91 -4.87
C GLY A 389 -10.31 12.46 -5.72
N SER A 390 -9.65 13.55 -5.34
CA SER A 390 -8.70 14.26 -6.22
C SER A 390 -7.50 13.42 -6.69
N ALA A 391 -7.23 12.28 -6.06
CA ALA A 391 -6.19 11.33 -6.45
C ALA A 391 -6.74 10.00 -6.99
N ALA A 392 -8.05 9.88 -7.20
CA ALA A 392 -8.68 8.76 -7.86
C ALA A 392 -8.49 8.83 -9.38
N THR A 393 -8.25 7.66 -9.97
CA THR A 393 -8.09 7.47 -11.43
C THR A 393 -9.19 6.59 -12.02
N GLY A 394 -9.85 5.77 -11.21
CA GLY A 394 -11.13 5.16 -11.55
C GLY A 394 -12.29 6.16 -11.39
N ARG A 395 -13.42 5.90 -12.06
CA ARG A 395 -14.61 6.75 -11.95
C ARG A 395 -15.23 6.67 -10.56
N LEU A 396 -15.65 7.81 -10.05
CA LEU A 396 -16.39 7.93 -8.80
C LEU A 396 -17.88 8.12 -9.08
N ASN A 397 -18.71 7.34 -8.40
CA ASN A 397 -20.16 7.47 -8.39
C ASN A 397 -20.63 7.60 -6.94
N ILE A 398 -20.69 8.83 -6.43
CA ILE A 398 -20.92 9.10 -5.01
C ILE A 398 -22.27 9.78 -4.84
N THR A 399 -23.12 9.20 -4.00
CA THR A 399 -24.39 9.79 -3.58
C THR A 399 -24.22 10.42 -2.21
N SER A 400 -24.40 11.73 -2.12
CA SER A 400 -24.38 12.50 -0.88
C SER A 400 -25.49 12.06 0.08
N ASN A 401 -25.43 12.57 1.31
CA ASN A 401 -26.40 12.33 2.36
C ASN A 401 -27.80 12.79 1.94
N THR A 402 -28.71 11.84 1.80
CA THR A 402 -30.11 12.08 1.39
C THR A 402 -31.07 12.17 2.58
N ALA A 403 -30.56 12.37 3.79
CA ALA A 403 -31.43 12.61 4.95
C ALA A 403 -32.38 13.78 4.66
N ALA A 404 -33.59 13.69 5.22
CA ALA A 404 -34.59 14.74 5.08
C ALA A 404 -34.00 16.10 5.48
N PHE A 405 -34.35 17.14 4.74
CA PHE A 405 -33.91 18.48 5.07
C PHE A 405 -34.39 18.87 6.48
N SER A 406 -33.50 19.52 7.22
CA SER A 406 -33.85 20.21 8.47
C SER A 406 -33.25 21.61 8.47
N SER A 407 -34.00 22.59 8.95
CA SER A 407 -33.51 23.97 9.03
C SER A 407 -32.32 24.05 9.97
N GLY A 408 -31.21 24.64 9.51
CA GLY A 408 -29.95 24.71 10.27
C GLY A 408 -29.15 23.40 10.28
N SER A 409 -29.55 22.41 9.48
CA SER A 409 -28.78 21.19 9.27
C SER A 409 -27.40 21.49 8.69
N ALA A 410 -26.39 20.79 9.20
CA ALA A 410 -25.03 20.80 8.68
C ALA A 410 -24.71 19.52 7.88
N LEU A 411 -25.71 18.74 7.47
CA LEU A 411 -25.57 17.44 6.82
C LEU A 411 -25.09 17.48 5.36
N GLY A 412 -24.87 18.67 4.80
CA GLY A 412 -24.37 18.83 3.44
C GLY A 412 -22.95 18.27 3.28
N ASP A 413 -22.76 17.32 2.36
CA ASP A 413 -21.42 16.81 2.07
C ASP A 413 -20.64 17.73 1.13
N THR A 414 -19.32 17.58 1.14
CA THR A 414 -18.43 18.04 0.08
C THR A 414 -17.92 16.83 -0.69
N ILE A 415 -18.14 16.79 -2.00
CA ILE A 415 -17.71 15.70 -2.87
C ILE A 415 -16.82 16.27 -3.96
N ILE A 416 -15.62 15.72 -4.08
CA ILE A 416 -14.63 16.07 -5.09
C ILE A 416 -14.35 14.80 -5.90
N GLY A 417 -14.53 14.90 -7.22
CA GLY A 417 -14.16 13.88 -8.19
C GLY A 417 -12.65 13.72 -8.37
N GLY A 418 -12.28 12.86 -9.30
CA GLY A 418 -10.92 12.53 -9.69
C GLY A 418 -10.59 13.02 -11.09
N SER A 419 -9.94 12.15 -11.86
CA SER A 419 -9.48 12.46 -13.23
C SER A 419 -10.32 11.80 -14.33
N ALA A 420 -11.25 10.92 -13.94
CA ALA A 420 -12.15 10.21 -14.85
C ALA A 420 -13.52 10.90 -14.88
N SER A 421 -14.36 10.57 -15.85
CA SER A 421 -15.74 11.06 -15.90
C SER A 421 -16.56 10.53 -14.72
N ASP A 422 -16.77 11.39 -13.73
CA ASP A 422 -17.42 11.04 -12.48
C ASP A 422 -18.93 11.31 -12.49
N THR A 423 -19.64 10.72 -11.53
CA THR A 423 -21.05 10.98 -11.26
C THR A 423 -21.22 11.36 -9.79
N LEU A 424 -21.42 12.65 -9.54
CA LEU A 424 -21.52 13.19 -8.19
C LEU A 424 -22.96 13.64 -7.94
N LYS A 425 -23.63 13.03 -6.96
CA LYS A 425 -25.05 13.26 -6.70
C LYS A 425 -25.27 14.04 -5.41
N ALA A 426 -25.99 15.14 -5.52
CA ALA A 426 -26.32 16.01 -4.41
C ALA A 426 -27.34 15.39 -3.45
N GLY A 427 -27.32 15.85 -2.21
CA GLY A 427 -28.32 15.57 -1.19
C GLY A 427 -29.27 16.74 -0.96
N LEU A 428 -30.23 16.56 -0.04
CA LEU A 428 -31.22 17.58 0.32
C LEU A 428 -30.66 18.71 1.19
N ASN A 429 -29.52 18.50 1.87
CA ASN A 429 -28.95 19.42 2.85
C ASN A 429 -27.80 20.27 2.29
N SER A 430 -27.88 20.66 1.00
CA SER A 430 -26.85 21.40 0.24
C SER A 430 -25.49 20.72 0.15
N THR A 431 -25.18 20.22 -1.04
CA THR A 431 -23.88 19.58 -1.30
C THR A 431 -22.93 20.56 -2.00
N VAL A 432 -21.64 20.44 -1.74
CA VAL A 432 -20.59 21.07 -2.56
C VAL A 432 -20.02 20.00 -3.48
N LEU A 433 -20.11 20.20 -4.79
CA LEU A 433 -19.65 19.27 -5.82
C LEU A 433 -18.50 19.90 -6.61
N THR A 434 -17.47 19.11 -6.89
CA THR A 434 -16.32 19.50 -7.73
C THR A 434 -15.98 18.31 -8.61
N GLY A 435 -16.05 18.44 -9.92
CA GLY A 435 -15.80 17.34 -10.86
C GLY A 435 -14.32 17.01 -11.02
N LYS A 436 -13.47 18.04 -11.05
CA LYS A 436 -12.04 18.01 -11.38
C LYS A 436 -11.79 17.74 -12.87
N GLY A 437 -11.21 16.60 -13.22
CA GLY A 437 -10.85 16.26 -14.58
C GLY A 437 -11.77 15.18 -15.11
N GLY A 438 -12.05 15.19 -16.41
CA GLY A 438 -13.06 14.32 -16.99
C GLY A 438 -14.25 15.15 -17.48
N ASN A 439 -15.22 14.47 -18.07
CA ASN A 439 -16.52 15.06 -18.37
C ASN A 439 -17.49 14.54 -17.31
N ASP A 440 -17.84 15.38 -16.35
CA ASP A 440 -18.49 14.95 -15.12
C ASP A 440 -20.00 15.09 -15.19
N LYS A 441 -20.69 14.22 -14.44
CA LYS A 441 -22.14 14.29 -14.22
C LYS A 441 -22.43 14.80 -12.81
N PHE A 442 -23.00 15.99 -12.73
CA PHE A 442 -23.55 16.56 -11.52
C PHE A 442 -25.05 16.25 -11.44
N ASP A 443 -25.45 15.30 -10.60
CA ASP A 443 -26.85 14.96 -10.40
C ASP A 443 -27.43 15.79 -9.26
N VAL A 444 -28.26 16.77 -9.61
CA VAL A 444 -28.88 17.73 -8.67
C VAL A 444 -30.39 17.54 -8.59
N SER A 445 -30.90 16.42 -9.12
CA SER A 445 -32.34 16.13 -9.25
C SER A 445 -33.13 16.10 -7.94
N ILE A 446 -32.44 16.07 -6.79
CA ILE A 446 -33.05 16.13 -5.46
C ILE A 446 -32.59 17.34 -4.63
N ALA A 447 -31.83 18.28 -5.20
CA ALA A 447 -31.25 19.42 -4.48
C ALA A 447 -32.26 20.56 -4.25
N LEU A 448 -33.32 20.28 -3.49
CA LEU A 448 -34.40 21.24 -3.20
C LEU A 448 -33.87 22.44 -2.40
N ALA A 449 -33.97 23.64 -2.98
CA ALA A 449 -33.38 24.83 -2.38
C ALA A 449 -34.33 25.63 -1.48
N GLY A 450 -35.64 25.54 -1.70
CA GLY A 450 -36.63 26.22 -0.86
C GLY A 450 -37.01 25.48 0.42
N ALA A 451 -36.26 24.45 0.81
CA ALA A 451 -36.45 23.78 2.10
C ALA A 451 -36.16 24.74 3.28
N LYS A 452 -35.36 25.81 3.06
CA LYS A 452 -35.17 26.94 3.98
C LYS A 452 -36.03 28.14 3.56
N ALA A 453 -36.58 28.89 4.52
CA ALA A 453 -37.35 30.10 4.25
C ALA A 453 -36.56 31.08 3.36
N ALA A 454 -37.25 31.76 2.44
CA ALA A 454 -36.69 32.54 1.33
C ALA A 454 -35.55 33.51 1.67
N ALA A 455 -35.39 33.93 2.93
CA ALA A 455 -34.31 34.84 3.33
C ALA A 455 -32.89 34.27 3.14
N ASP A 456 -32.70 32.95 3.23
CA ASP A 456 -31.40 32.27 3.03
C ASP A 456 -31.63 30.87 2.40
N PRO A 457 -31.64 30.72 1.07
CA PRO A 457 -31.92 29.45 0.43
C PRO A 457 -30.79 28.41 0.62
N ASN A 458 -31.16 27.15 0.78
CA ASN A 458 -30.23 26.02 0.94
C ASN A 458 -29.77 25.52 -0.43
N ILE A 459 -28.69 26.09 -0.98
CA ILE A 459 -28.30 25.86 -2.39
C ILE A 459 -27.09 24.93 -2.50
N THR A 460 -27.27 23.83 -3.24
CA THR A 460 -26.15 22.98 -3.71
C THR A 460 -25.25 23.79 -4.65
N SER A 461 -23.94 23.60 -4.52
CA SER A 461 -22.95 24.31 -5.36
C SER A 461 -22.11 23.36 -6.19
N VAL A 462 -21.81 23.76 -7.42
CA VAL A 462 -20.85 23.12 -8.32
C VAL A 462 -19.72 24.09 -8.56
N THR A 463 -18.48 23.68 -8.27
CA THR A 463 -17.36 24.62 -8.21
C THR A 463 -16.61 24.80 -9.53
N ASP A 464 -16.77 23.87 -10.47
CA ASP A 464 -15.98 23.78 -11.70
C ASP A 464 -16.80 23.26 -12.89
N PHE A 465 -18.07 23.66 -12.99
CA PHE A 465 -18.91 23.29 -14.15
C PHE A 465 -18.36 23.92 -15.44
N THR A 466 -17.88 23.09 -16.35
CA THR A 466 -17.24 23.50 -17.61
C THR A 466 -17.81 22.75 -18.82
N LYS A 467 -17.21 22.98 -19.99
CA LYS A 467 -17.60 22.31 -21.22
C LYS A 467 -17.30 20.82 -21.15
N GLY A 468 -18.28 20.00 -21.52
CA GLY A 468 -18.19 18.54 -21.46
C GLY A 468 -18.97 17.97 -20.27
N ASP A 469 -19.11 18.74 -19.20
CA ASP A 469 -19.91 18.36 -18.03
C ASP A 469 -21.40 18.38 -18.34
N ILE A 470 -22.14 17.56 -17.60
CA ILE A 470 -23.59 17.47 -17.64
C ILE A 470 -24.19 17.67 -16.25
N MET A 471 -25.30 18.37 -16.17
CA MET A 471 -26.08 18.54 -14.95
C MET A 471 -27.45 17.90 -15.11
N SER A 472 -27.83 16.99 -14.20
CA SER A 472 -29.13 16.31 -14.23
C SER A 472 -30.10 16.93 -13.24
N PHE A 473 -31.30 17.20 -13.71
CA PHE A 473 -32.38 17.86 -12.98
C PHE A 473 -33.52 16.89 -12.66
N ALA A 474 -34.55 17.35 -11.95
CA ALA A 474 -35.69 16.50 -11.65
C ALA A 474 -36.46 16.15 -12.92
N ALA A 475 -37.11 14.98 -12.90
CA ALA A 475 -38.04 14.58 -13.95
C ALA A 475 -39.46 14.90 -13.49
N LYS A 476 -40.04 15.97 -14.01
CA LYS A 476 -41.38 16.48 -13.68
C LYS A 476 -42.39 16.27 -14.80
N GLY A 477 -41.95 16.34 -16.06
CA GLY A 477 -42.75 16.30 -17.27
C GLY A 477 -41.90 16.52 -18.53
N ALA A 478 -42.31 17.45 -19.38
CA ALA A 478 -41.57 17.89 -20.56
C ALA A 478 -40.91 19.25 -20.28
N GLU A 479 -39.84 19.25 -19.50
CA GLU A 479 -39.18 20.47 -19.07
C GLU A 479 -38.58 21.25 -20.24
N THR A 480 -38.48 22.56 -20.04
CA THR A 480 -37.85 23.46 -21.02
C THR A 480 -36.71 24.23 -20.38
N PHE A 481 -35.69 24.57 -21.16
CA PHE A 481 -34.59 25.43 -20.73
C PHE A 481 -34.64 26.77 -21.46
N THR A 482 -34.70 27.86 -20.70
CA THR A 482 -34.64 29.23 -21.23
C THR A 482 -33.17 29.64 -21.36
N ARG A 483 -32.68 29.72 -22.59
CA ARG A 483 -31.28 30.09 -22.89
C ARG A 483 -30.98 31.56 -22.59
N SER A 484 -31.98 32.44 -22.65
CA SER A 484 -31.81 33.85 -22.29
C SER A 484 -31.63 33.99 -20.77
N LYS A 485 -30.58 34.71 -20.36
CA LYS A 485 -30.33 35.02 -18.95
C LYS A 485 -31.48 35.86 -18.37
N VAL A 486 -31.98 35.48 -17.20
CA VAL A 486 -32.98 36.27 -16.46
C VAL A 486 -32.32 37.57 -15.96
N ASP A 487 -32.99 38.71 -16.17
CA ASP A 487 -32.55 40.00 -15.67
C ASP A 487 -32.91 40.15 -14.19
N VAL A 488 -31.89 40.09 -13.34
CA VAL A 488 -32.00 40.24 -11.88
C VAL A 488 -31.35 41.55 -11.40
N THR A 489 -31.13 42.52 -12.29
CA THR A 489 -30.43 43.78 -11.97
C THR A 489 -31.09 44.55 -10.80
N ASN A 490 -32.41 44.44 -10.67
CA ASN A 490 -33.17 45.09 -9.59
C ASN A 490 -33.32 44.23 -8.32
N ALA A 491 -32.80 43.00 -8.31
CA ALA A 491 -32.83 42.14 -7.14
C ALA A 491 -31.78 42.60 -6.11
N THR A 492 -32.21 42.91 -4.89
CA THR A 492 -31.32 43.34 -3.80
C THR A 492 -30.84 42.18 -2.92
N SER A 493 -31.32 40.97 -3.18
CA SER A 493 -30.96 39.74 -2.47
C SER A 493 -31.02 38.53 -3.40
N LEU A 494 -30.34 37.44 -3.03
CA LEU A 494 -30.42 36.18 -3.77
C LEU A 494 -31.86 35.65 -3.81
N ALA A 495 -32.61 35.82 -2.72
CA ALA A 495 -34.03 35.48 -2.64
C ALA A 495 -34.86 36.18 -3.72
N ALA A 496 -34.66 37.49 -3.90
CA ALA A 496 -35.35 38.27 -4.91
C ALA A 496 -34.94 37.87 -6.33
N ALA A 497 -33.68 37.47 -6.53
CA ALA A 497 -33.22 36.95 -7.82
C ALA A 497 -33.84 35.58 -8.15
N LEU A 498 -33.98 34.69 -7.16
CA LEU A 498 -34.67 33.41 -7.30
C LEU A 498 -36.16 33.59 -7.60
N ASP A 499 -36.84 34.50 -6.91
CA ASP A 499 -38.24 34.85 -7.18
C ASP A 499 -38.45 35.27 -8.64
N LEU A 500 -37.52 36.04 -9.22
CA LEU A 500 -37.58 36.45 -10.62
C LEU A 500 -37.35 35.28 -11.59
N ALA A 501 -36.48 34.34 -11.22
CA ALA A 501 -36.17 33.14 -12.02
C ALA A 501 -37.19 31.99 -11.86
N ALA A 502 -38.13 32.12 -10.93
CA ALA A 502 -39.23 31.17 -10.71
C ALA A 502 -40.60 31.85 -10.87
N ALA A 503 -40.67 32.90 -11.69
CA ALA A 503 -41.91 33.65 -11.96
C ALA A 503 -42.90 32.89 -12.88
N GLY A 504 -42.55 31.68 -13.31
CA GLY A 504 -43.34 30.86 -14.22
C GLY A 504 -44.41 30.02 -13.51
N ASP A 505 -44.93 29.04 -14.26
CA ASP A 505 -45.77 27.97 -13.72
C ASP A 505 -45.18 26.62 -14.15
N GLY A 506 -44.22 26.15 -13.35
CA GLY A 506 -43.58 24.85 -13.47
C GLY A 506 -44.38 23.68 -12.87
N SER A 507 -45.64 23.90 -12.45
CA SER A 507 -46.42 22.89 -11.71
C SER A 507 -46.68 21.60 -12.51
N THR A 508 -46.73 21.69 -13.84
CA THR A 508 -46.92 20.55 -14.76
C THR A 508 -45.61 20.08 -15.38
N ASN A 509 -44.83 21.00 -15.97
CA ASN A 509 -43.53 20.73 -16.55
C ASN A 509 -42.52 21.68 -15.92
N GLY A 510 -41.41 21.18 -15.40
CA GLY A 510 -40.38 22.04 -14.81
C GLY A 510 -39.85 23.07 -15.81
N ILE A 511 -39.53 24.27 -15.33
CA ILE A 511 -38.98 25.36 -16.14
C ILE A 511 -37.57 25.65 -15.66
N LEU A 512 -36.57 25.38 -16.51
CA LEU A 512 -35.19 25.67 -16.22
C LEU A 512 -34.84 27.10 -16.70
N GLN A 513 -34.36 27.93 -15.78
CA GLN A 513 -33.88 29.29 -16.03
C GLN A 513 -32.50 29.49 -15.42
N TRP A 514 -31.80 30.56 -15.83
CA TRP A 514 -30.51 30.91 -15.25
C TRP A 514 -30.30 32.41 -15.14
N PHE A 515 -29.51 32.81 -14.15
CA PHE A 515 -29.12 34.19 -13.91
C PHE A 515 -27.71 34.28 -13.32
N GLN A 516 -27.20 35.51 -13.21
CA GLN A 516 -25.94 35.78 -12.53
C GLN A 516 -26.17 36.79 -11.42
N PHE A 517 -25.67 36.50 -10.22
CA PHE A 517 -25.83 37.33 -9.03
C PHE A 517 -24.56 37.25 -8.18
N SER A 518 -24.06 38.40 -7.72
CA SER A 518 -22.89 38.48 -6.83
C SER A 518 -21.69 37.64 -7.29
N GLY A 519 -21.35 37.72 -8.58
CA GLY A 519 -20.17 37.07 -9.18
C GLY A 519 -20.32 35.55 -9.45
N ASN A 520 -21.50 34.97 -9.26
CA ASN A 520 -21.78 33.56 -9.51
C ASN A 520 -22.95 33.38 -10.48
N THR A 521 -23.06 32.18 -11.04
CA THR A 521 -24.16 31.79 -11.94
C THR A 521 -25.10 30.85 -11.20
N TYR A 522 -26.39 30.97 -11.44
CA TYR A 522 -27.41 30.16 -10.80
C TYR A 522 -28.30 29.54 -11.86
N VAL A 523 -28.59 28.24 -11.71
CA VAL A 523 -29.59 27.53 -12.50
C VAL A 523 -30.74 27.18 -11.58
N VAL A 524 -31.95 27.50 -11.99
CA VAL A 524 -33.19 27.26 -11.26
C VAL A 524 -34.05 26.34 -12.09
N GLU A 525 -34.60 25.30 -11.47
CA GLU A 525 -35.73 24.53 -11.99
C GLU A 525 -36.96 24.89 -11.16
N ASP A 526 -37.83 25.71 -11.73
CA ASP A 526 -39.14 26.04 -11.17
C ASP A 526 -40.06 24.84 -11.40
N MET A 527 -40.56 24.26 -10.31
CA MET A 527 -41.43 23.08 -10.28
C MET A 527 -42.78 23.41 -9.64
N SER A 528 -43.06 24.68 -9.44
CA SER A 528 -44.20 25.20 -8.69
C SER A 528 -44.91 26.30 -9.48
N SER A 529 -45.86 26.99 -8.85
CA SER A 529 -46.53 28.14 -9.46
C SER A 529 -46.21 29.39 -8.67
N GLY A 530 -45.81 30.47 -9.34
CA GLY A 530 -45.76 31.81 -8.76
C GLY A 530 -44.37 32.30 -8.39
N LYS A 531 -43.92 32.06 -7.16
CA LYS A 531 -42.60 32.50 -6.66
C LYS A 531 -41.80 31.27 -6.27
N PHE A 532 -40.48 31.45 -6.09
CA PHE A 532 -39.59 30.38 -5.70
C PHE A 532 -40.08 29.68 -4.42
N ALA A 533 -40.30 28.38 -4.52
CA ALA A 533 -40.94 27.54 -3.52
C ALA A 533 -40.02 26.42 -3.00
N SER A 534 -40.48 25.70 -1.98
CA SER A 534 -39.74 24.59 -1.36
C SER A 534 -39.54 23.36 -2.25
N THR A 535 -40.31 23.28 -3.32
CA THR A 535 -40.24 22.22 -4.33
C THR A 535 -39.28 22.53 -5.46
N ASP A 536 -38.78 23.77 -5.55
CA ASP A 536 -37.92 24.19 -6.65
C ASP A 536 -36.46 23.84 -6.36
N ILE A 537 -35.71 23.58 -7.42
CA ILE A 537 -34.27 23.31 -7.35
C ILE A 537 -33.54 24.60 -7.73
N ALA A 538 -32.51 24.93 -6.96
CA ALA A 538 -31.56 25.97 -7.34
C ALA A 538 -30.15 25.49 -7.09
N VAL A 539 -29.28 25.71 -8.07
CA VAL A 539 -27.88 25.30 -8.04
C VAL A 539 -27.00 26.50 -8.32
N LYS A 540 -26.00 26.70 -7.47
CA LYS A 540 -24.96 27.71 -7.66
C LYS A 540 -23.81 27.10 -8.45
N LEU A 541 -23.45 27.72 -9.57
CA LEU A 541 -22.18 27.48 -10.25
C LEU A 541 -21.19 28.57 -9.82
N SER A 542 -20.01 28.16 -9.37
CA SER A 542 -18.96 29.12 -9.00
C SER A 542 -18.51 29.92 -10.21
N GLY A 543 -18.51 31.25 -10.07
CA GLY A 543 -18.07 32.16 -11.14
C GLY A 543 -19.13 32.46 -12.20
N LEU A 544 -18.71 33.20 -13.23
CA LEU A 544 -19.56 33.66 -14.34
C LEU A 544 -19.52 32.65 -15.49
N VAL A 545 -20.38 31.64 -15.42
CA VAL A 545 -20.62 30.66 -16.48
C VAL A 545 -21.70 31.21 -17.41
N ASP A 546 -21.47 31.19 -18.72
CA ASP A 546 -22.46 31.57 -19.71
C ASP A 546 -23.21 30.33 -20.22
N LEU A 547 -24.53 30.28 -19.95
CA LEU A 547 -25.39 29.17 -20.35
C LEU A 547 -26.26 29.50 -21.58
N SER A 548 -26.01 30.63 -22.25
CA SER A 548 -26.74 31.01 -23.48
C SER A 548 -26.53 30.03 -24.63
N ALA A 549 -25.43 29.27 -24.59
CA ALA A 549 -25.09 28.20 -25.52
C ALA A 549 -25.60 26.80 -25.10
N ALA A 550 -26.01 26.63 -23.84
CA ALA A 550 -26.28 25.33 -23.25
C ALA A 550 -27.49 24.62 -23.90
N VAL A 551 -27.42 23.30 -23.95
CA VAL A 551 -28.45 22.43 -24.52
C VAL A 551 -29.05 21.59 -23.41
N TYR A 552 -30.38 21.58 -23.36
CA TYR A 552 -31.15 20.72 -22.48
C TYR A 552 -31.67 19.53 -23.28
N ASN A 553 -31.45 18.32 -22.77
CA ASN A 553 -32.01 17.10 -23.31
C ASN A 553 -33.20 16.67 -22.43
N PRO A 554 -34.45 16.84 -22.91
CA PRO A 554 -35.64 16.48 -22.13
C PRO A 554 -35.83 14.97 -21.95
N ALA A 555 -35.16 14.12 -22.75
CA ALA A 555 -35.26 12.66 -22.57
C ALA A 555 -34.41 12.15 -21.41
N SER A 556 -33.32 12.86 -21.09
CA SER A 556 -32.42 12.52 -19.98
C SER A 556 -32.46 13.51 -18.83
N HIS A 557 -33.28 14.57 -18.94
CA HIS A 557 -33.38 15.69 -18.01
C HIS A 557 -32.02 16.34 -17.69
N THR A 558 -31.17 16.49 -18.70
CA THR A 558 -29.79 16.97 -18.53
C THR A 558 -29.49 18.26 -19.27
N LEU A 559 -28.80 19.19 -18.61
CA LEU A 559 -28.23 20.41 -19.18
C LEU A 559 -26.73 20.22 -19.46
N ALA A 560 -26.25 20.62 -20.63
CA ALA A 560 -24.83 20.54 -21.01
C ALA A 560 -24.36 21.77 -21.79
N ILE A 561 -23.09 22.16 -21.64
CA ILE A 561 -22.44 23.19 -22.47
C ILE A 561 -21.74 22.47 -23.63
N LEU A 562 -22.26 22.60 -24.86
CA LEU A 562 -21.79 21.79 -25.99
C LEU A 562 -20.62 22.38 -26.79
N PHE A 563 -20.25 23.65 -26.63
CA PHE A 563 -19.25 24.30 -27.51
C PHE A 563 -18.37 25.32 -26.80
#